data_AF-A0A4U8US14-F1
#
_entry.id   AF-A0A4U8US14-F1
#
_cell.length_a   1.000
_cell.length_b   1.000
_cell.length_c   1.000
_cell.angle_alpha   90.00
_cell.angle_beta   90.00
_cell.angle_gamma   90.00
#
_symmetry.space_group_name_H-M   'P 1'
#
loop_
_entity.id
_entity.type
_entity.pdbx_description
1 polymer ?
#
loop_
_entity_poly.entity_id
_entity_poly.type
_entity_poly.pdbx_seq_one_letter_code
_entity_poly.pdbx_strand_id
1 'polypeptide(L)'
;MLDASKCKCICKEAFDPRKFYIPCTVCDRHFHGQCVGMGDKKSKRMKAFVCDNCKSGAADLYCVCKKPYDSSQFYVGCDGCEGWFHPACVTESKISKASSYYCPSCKDCKTVSSSSRSRR
;
A
#
# COMPACT_ATOMS: atom_id res chain seq x y z
N MET A 1 -21.13 22.72 19.61
CA MET A 1 -19.76 23.25 19.80
C MET A 1 -18.91 22.13 20.39
N LEU A 2 -18.02 21.51 19.61
CA LEU A 2 -16.95 20.60 20.08
C LEU A 2 -15.92 20.46 18.94
N ASP A 3 -15.32 21.60 18.60
CA ASP A 3 -14.26 21.71 17.60
C ASP A 3 -12.90 21.44 18.29
N ALA A 4 -12.70 20.20 18.74
CA ALA A 4 -11.57 19.85 19.63
C ALA A 4 -10.65 18.75 19.09
N SER A 5 -10.96 18.07 17.98
CA SER A 5 -10.31 16.77 17.70
C SER A 5 -9.86 16.54 16.26
N LYS A 6 -9.51 17.58 15.50
CA LYS A 6 -8.91 17.40 14.16
C LYS A 6 -7.43 17.01 14.30
N CYS A 7 -7.18 15.78 14.77
CA CYS A 7 -5.86 15.14 14.82
C CYS A 7 -5.31 14.98 13.39
N LYS A 8 -4.52 15.94 12.92
CA LYS A 8 -3.94 15.92 11.57
C LYS A 8 -2.61 15.17 11.49
N CYS A 9 -1.91 15.01 12.62
CA CYS A 9 -0.62 14.33 12.74
C CYS A 9 -0.76 12.94 13.37
N ILE A 10 0.19 12.04 13.09
CA ILE A 10 0.24 10.66 13.60
C ILE A 10 0.28 10.54 15.15
N CYS A 11 0.68 11.61 15.83
CA CYS A 11 0.83 11.64 17.29
C CYS A 11 -0.49 11.82 18.06
N LYS A 12 -1.63 12.04 17.38
CA LYS A 12 -2.95 12.27 18.00
C LYS A 12 -2.98 13.40 19.04
N GLU A 13 -2.00 14.31 18.97
CA GLU A 13 -1.85 15.40 19.93
C GLU A 13 -2.75 16.57 19.55
N ALA A 14 -3.17 17.36 20.54
CA ALA A 14 -3.94 18.57 20.32
C ALA A 14 -3.18 19.57 19.44
N PHE A 15 -3.91 20.36 18.65
CA PHE A 15 -3.30 21.32 17.75
C PHE A 15 -2.63 22.46 18.52
N ASP A 16 -1.30 22.55 18.44
CA ASP A 16 -0.51 23.65 18.98
C ASP A 16 -0.08 24.62 17.87
N PRO A 17 -0.49 25.91 17.89
CA PRO A 17 -0.08 26.89 16.89
C PRO A 17 1.40 27.30 16.97
N ARG A 18 2.10 26.92 18.05
CA ARG A 18 3.54 27.18 18.25
C ARG A 18 4.45 26.11 17.63
N LYS A 19 3.90 24.96 17.23
CA LYS A 19 4.68 23.84 16.67
C LYS A 19 4.80 23.97 15.16
N PHE A 20 5.90 23.44 14.63
CA PHE A 20 6.19 23.42 13.20
C PHE A 20 5.50 22.22 12.52
N TYR A 21 4.63 22.49 11.55
CA TYR A 21 3.91 21.49 10.75
C TYR A 21 4.35 21.52 9.30
N ILE A 22 4.47 20.34 8.70
CA ILE A 22 4.80 20.15 7.30
C ILE A 22 3.58 19.54 6.60
N PRO A 23 3.00 20.23 5.61
CA PRO A 23 1.92 19.68 4.81
C PRO A 23 2.46 18.64 3.83
N CYS A 24 1.72 17.54 3.66
CA CYS A 24 1.98 16.58 2.60
C CYS A 24 1.31 17.03 1.31
N THR A 25 2.07 17.11 0.21
CA THR A 25 1.57 17.54 -1.11
C THR A 25 0.67 16.52 -1.80
N VAL A 26 0.50 15.34 -1.21
CA VAL A 26 -0.25 14.21 -1.80
C VAL A 26 -1.57 13.95 -1.08
N CYS A 27 -1.63 14.14 0.24
CA CYS A 27 -2.82 13.82 1.03
C CYS A 27 -3.36 14.98 1.89
N ASP A 28 -2.84 16.20 1.72
CA ASP A 28 -3.21 17.42 2.47
C ASP A 28 -3.13 17.29 4.01
N ARG A 29 -2.52 16.21 4.51
CA ARG A 29 -2.28 15.99 5.94
C ARG A 29 -1.08 16.77 6.41
N HIS A 30 -1.13 17.21 7.66
CA HIS A 30 -0.13 18.06 8.28
C HIS A 30 0.55 17.30 9.40
N PHE A 31 1.87 17.16 9.31
CA PHE A 31 2.65 16.37 10.26
C PHE A 31 3.66 17.25 10.98
N HIS A 32 3.92 16.99 12.26
CA HIS A 32 5.01 17.67 12.97
C HIS A 32 6.34 17.24 12.36
N GLY A 33 7.25 18.19 12.11
CA GLY A 33 8.58 17.87 11.59
C GLY A 33 9.28 16.76 12.38
N GLN A 34 9.20 16.83 13.71
CA GLN A 34 9.73 15.80 14.61
C GLN A 34 9.08 14.42 14.42
N CYS A 35 7.76 14.36 14.22
CA CYS A 35 7.03 13.10 14.04
C CYS A 35 7.34 12.43 12.70
N VAL A 36 7.75 13.17 11.68
CA VAL A 36 8.14 12.64 10.36
C VAL A 36 9.66 12.61 10.14
N GLY A 37 10.46 12.76 11.19
CA GLY A 37 11.93 12.75 11.10
C GLY A 37 12.51 13.91 10.27
N MET A 38 11.75 14.98 10.09
CA MET A 38 12.15 16.20 9.40
C MET A 38 12.52 17.28 10.43
N GLY A 39 13.82 17.43 10.70
CA GLY A 39 14.33 18.56 11.47
C GLY A 39 14.13 19.91 10.76
N ASP A 40 14.09 20.99 11.53
CA ASP A 40 13.90 22.39 11.09
C ASP A 40 14.84 22.79 9.92
N LYS A 41 16.10 22.32 9.97
CA LYS A 41 17.12 22.59 8.94
C LYS A 41 16.80 21.94 7.60
N LYS A 42 16.03 20.85 7.57
CA LYS A 42 15.68 20.10 6.36
C LYS A 42 14.45 20.66 5.66
N SER A 43 13.52 21.26 6.40
CA SER A 43 12.34 21.91 5.82
C SER A 43 12.69 23.14 5.00
N LYS A 44 13.66 23.95 5.44
CA LYS A 44 14.05 25.18 4.72
C LYS A 44 14.56 24.92 3.30
N ARG A 45 14.97 23.68 3.00
CA ARG A 45 15.48 23.26 1.68
C ARG A 45 14.44 22.49 0.86
N MET A 46 13.35 22.00 1.46
CA MET A 46 12.41 21.09 0.79
C MET A 46 11.05 21.78 0.59
N LYS A 47 10.73 22.15 -0.67
CA LYS A 47 9.47 22.82 -1.05
C LYS A 47 8.26 21.88 -1.10
N ALA A 48 8.47 20.57 -1.21
CA ALA A 48 7.42 19.56 -1.29
C ALA A 48 7.75 18.39 -0.36
N PHE A 49 6.87 18.08 0.59
CA PHE A 49 7.00 16.94 1.49
C PHE A 49 5.94 15.90 1.16
N VAL A 50 6.36 14.63 1.12
CA VAL A 50 5.48 13.48 0.93
C VAL A 50 5.60 12.60 2.16
N CYS A 51 4.47 12.34 2.85
CA CYS A 51 4.46 11.51 4.05
C CYS A 51 4.74 10.05 3.69
N ASP A 52 5.17 9.23 4.66
CA ASP A 52 5.54 7.83 4.43
C ASP A 52 4.41 6.99 3.82
N ASN A 53 3.16 7.28 4.21
CA ASN A 53 1.97 6.64 3.66
C ASN A 53 1.77 6.96 2.16
N CYS A 54 2.07 8.19 1.75
CA CYS A 54 2.00 8.60 0.33
C CYS A 54 3.26 8.23 -0.44
N LYS A 55 4.43 8.21 0.21
CA LYS A 55 5.71 7.80 -0.38
C LYS A 55 5.67 6.33 -0.79
N SER A 56 4.95 5.51 -0.02
CA SER A 56 4.71 4.10 -0.33
C SER A 56 3.66 3.87 -1.43
N GLY A 57 2.92 4.90 -1.87
CA GLY A 57 1.91 4.80 -2.92
C GLY A 57 2.42 5.06 -4.35
N ALA A 58 3.71 5.35 -4.51
CA ALA A 58 4.33 5.61 -5.82
C ALA A 58 5.06 4.39 -6.41
N ALA A 59 5.02 3.25 -5.72
CA ALA A 59 5.43 1.97 -6.28
C ALA A 59 4.17 1.15 -6.49
N ASP A 60 3.83 0.84 -7.73
CA ASP A 60 2.76 -0.10 -8.02
C ASP A 60 3.04 -1.42 -7.27
N LEU A 61 2.25 -1.68 -6.23
CA LEU A 61 2.40 -2.84 -5.36
C LEU A 61 1.76 -4.04 -6.05
N TYR A 62 2.58 -4.79 -6.78
CA TYR A 62 2.14 -6.04 -7.43
C TYR A 62 2.38 -7.24 -6.51
N CYS A 63 1.70 -8.34 -6.81
CA CYS A 63 1.69 -9.58 -6.03
C CYS A 63 1.04 -9.49 -4.63
N VAL A 64 0.71 -10.65 -4.04
CA VAL A 64 0.17 -10.78 -2.67
C VAL A 64 1.12 -10.22 -1.61
N CYS A 65 2.40 -10.09 -1.94
CA CYS A 65 3.45 -9.66 -1.03
C CYS A 65 3.61 -8.13 -0.95
N LYS A 66 2.78 -7.36 -1.68
CA LYS A 66 2.74 -5.88 -1.71
C LYS A 66 4.14 -5.27 -1.72
N LYS A 67 5.00 -5.80 -2.59
CA LYS A 67 6.39 -5.35 -2.72
C LYS A 67 6.45 -4.21 -3.74
N PRO A 68 7.30 -3.19 -3.56
CA PRO A 68 7.58 -2.24 -4.63
C PRO A 68 7.99 -2.96 -5.90
N TYR A 69 7.60 -2.41 -7.05
CA TYR A 69 7.99 -2.93 -8.35
C TYR A 69 9.51 -3.02 -8.47
N ASP A 70 10.00 -4.20 -8.83
CA ASP A 70 11.42 -4.49 -8.97
C ASP A 70 11.66 -4.99 -10.39
N SER A 71 12.29 -4.17 -11.23
CA SER A 71 12.56 -4.50 -12.63
C SER A 71 13.55 -5.65 -12.80
N SER A 72 14.23 -6.07 -11.74
CA SER A 72 15.13 -7.22 -11.76
C SER A 72 14.40 -8.55 -11.48
N GLN A 73 13.13 -8.51 -11.09
CA GLN A 73 12.36 -9.71 -10.77
C GLN A 73 11.44 -10.13 -11.92
N PHE A 74 11.26 -11.44 -12.07
CA PHE A 74 10.32 -12.01 -13.03
C PHE A 74 8.90 -12.03 -12.43
N TYR A 75 7.91 -11.61 -13.22
CA TYR A 75 6.51 -11.62 -12.84
C TYR A 75 5.73 -12.59 -13.75
N VAL A 76 4.75 -13.28 -13.18
CA VAL A 76 3.81 -14.11 -13.93
C VAL A 76 2.43 -13.46 -13.94
N GLY A 77 1.81 -13.39 -15.12
CA GLY A 77 0.42 -13.01 -15.30
C GLY A 77 -0.53 -14.17 -15.01
N CYS A 78 -1.56 -13.93 -14.22
CA CYS A 78 -2.65 -14.89 -14.01
C CYS A 78 -3.64 -14.82 -15.17
N ASP A 79 -3.96 -15.95 -15.79
CA ASP A 79 -4.91 -16.04 -16.91
C ASP A 79 -6.38 -15.84 -16.47
N GLY A 80 -6.66 -16.00 -15.17
CA GLY A 80 -8.01 -15.85 -14.62
C GLY A 80 -8.36 -14.44 -14.13
N CYS A 81 -7.37 -13.64 -13.74
CA CYS A 81 -7.60 -12.29 -13.21
C CYS A 81 -6.66 -11.23 -13.80
N GLU A 82 -5.85 -11.60 -14.80
CA GLU A 82 -4.87 -10.75 -15.47
C GLU A 82 -3.90 -10.03 -14.51
N GLY A 83 -3.76 -10.56 -13.29
CA GLY A 83 -2.93 -10.00 -12.23
C GLY A 83 -1.47 -10.45 -12.32
N TRP A 84 -0.55 -9.58 -11.90
CA TRP A 84 0.89 -9.83 -11.89
C TRP A 84 1.36 -10.31 -10.51
N PHE A 85 2.06 -11.45 -10.49
CA PHE A 85 2.52 -12.07 -9.25
C PHE A 85 3.98 -12.56 -9.36
N HIS A 86 4.73 -12.56 -8.25
CA HIS A 86 6.06 -13.18 -8.21
C HIS A 86 5.95 -14.70 -8.17
N PRO A 87 6.64 -15.45 -9.05
CA PRO A 87 6.66 -16.92 -9.02
C PRO A 87 6.99 -17.49 -7.64
N ALA A 88 7.84 -16.78 -6.88
CA ALA A 88 8.24 -17.14 -5.54
C ALA A 88 7.13 -17.01 -4.49
N CYS A 89 6.30 -15.97 -4.58
CA CYS A 89 5.13 -15.80 -3.73
C CYS A 89 3.97 -16.73 -4.16
N VAL A 90 4.01 -17.08 -5.45
CA VAL A 90 3.19 -17.99 -6.23
C VAL A 90 3.15 -19.44 -5.78
N THR A 91 4.23 -20.10 -6.17
CA THR A 91 4.64 -21.49 -5.97
C THR A 91 5.95 -21.66 -6.79
N GLU A 92 7.08 -21.78 -6.11
CA GLU A 92 8.48 -21.63 -6.60
C GLU A 92 9.00 -22.65 -7.64
N SER A 93 8.19 -23.47 -8.33
CA SER A 93 8.81 -24.59 -9.09
C SER A 93 8.24 -24.97 -10.45
N LYS A 94 7.06 -24.47 -10.86
CA LYS A 94 6.44 -24.93 -12.14
C LYS A 94 5.97 -23.83 -13.07
N ILE A 95 6.06 -22.57 -12.67
CA ILE A 95 5.53 -21.45 -13.44
C ILE A 95 6.44 -21.09 -14.62
N SER A 96 7.77 -21.14 -14.43
CA SER A 96 8.76 -20.80 -15.46
C SER A 96 8.70 -21.70 -16.72
N LYS A 97 7.92 -22.77 -16.69
CA LYS A 97 7.71 -23.70 -17.82
C LYS A 97 6.23 -23.90 -18.18
N ALA A 98 5.29 -23.23 -17.51
CA ALA A 98 3.86 -23.40 -17.75
C ALA A 98 3.31 -22.28 -18.64
N SER A 99 2.65 -22.63 -19.73
CA SER A 99 2.01 -21.67 -20.65
C SER A 99 0.73 -21.04 -20.08
N SER A 100 0.18 -21.58 -18.98
CA SER A 100 -1.03 -21.09 -18.33
C SER A 100 -0.85 -21.12 -16.81
N TYR A 101 -1.07 -19.98 -16.15
CA TYR A 101 -0.92 -19.82 -14.72
C TYR A 101 -2.19 -19.24 -14.09
N TYR A 102 -2.62 -19.83 -12.97
CA TYR A 102 -3.77 -19.37 -12.18
C TYR A 102 -3.34 -19.13 -10.73
N CYS A 103 -3.69 -17.96 -10.18
CA CYS A 103 -3.41 -17.62 -8.80
C CYS A 103 -4.26 -18.43 -7.81
N PRO A 104 -3.82 -18.60 -6.55
CA PRO A 104 -4.59 -19.32 -5.53
C PRO A 104 -6.03 -18.79 -5.43
N SER A 105 -6.24 -17.47 -5.44
CA SER A 105 -7.59 -16.90 -5.43
C SER A 105 -8.48 -17.38 -6.61
N CYS A 106 -7.92 -17.54 -7.81
CA CYS A 106 -8.66 -18.08 -8.96
C CYS A 106 -8.84 -19.60 -8.86
N LYS A 107 -7.88 -20.32 -8.27
CA LYS A 107 -7.97 -21.77 -8.05
C LYS A 107 -9.03 -22.11 -7.00
N ASP A 108 -9.06 -21.39 -5.89
CA ASP A 108 -10.03 -21.54 -4.80
C ASP A 108 -11.47 -21.17 -5.22
N CYS A 109 -11.63 -20.28 -6.21
CA CYS A 109 -12.95 -19.91 -6.74
C CYS A 109 -13.65 -21.05 -7.50
N LYS A 110 -12.91 -22.02 -8.07
CA LYS A 110 -13.51 -23.15 -8.81
C LYS A 110 -14.09 -24.25 -7.91
N THR A 111 -13.86 -24.16 -6.59
CA THR A 111 -14.33 -25.15 -5.60
C THR A 111 -15.50 -24.69 -4.75
N VAL A 112 -16.12 -23.54 -5.06
CA VAL A 112 -17.33 -23.04 -4.37
C VAL A 112 -18.54 -22.97 -5.30
N SER A 113 -18.84 -24.08 -5.96
CA SER A 113 -20.21 -24.38 -6.38
C SER A 113 -20.52 -25.81 -5.97
N SER A 114 -20.83 -26.00 -4.68
CA SER A 114 -21.83 -26.96 -4.15
C SER A 114 -21.58 -27.30 -2.68
N SER A 115 -22.28 -26.61 -1.78
CA SER A 115 -22.91 -27.05 -0.51
C SER A 115 -23.15 -25.79 0.33
N SER A 116 -24.36 -25.26 0.55
CA SER A 116 -25.64 -25.94 0.69
C SER A 116 -26.82 -25.02 0.38
N ARG A 117 -27.79 -25.54 -0.40
CA ARG A 117 -29.19 -25.11 -0.39
C ARG A 117 -29.82 -25.55 0.94
N SER A 118 -30.53 -24.66 1.65
CA SER A 118 -31.72 -24.99 2.45
C SER A 118 -32.39 -23.68 2.87
N ARG A 119 -33.41 -23.24 2.14
CA ARG A 119 -34.85 -23.44 2.36
C ARG A 119 -35.44 -22.44 3.37
N ARG A 120 -36.42 -21.69 2.83
CA ARG A 120 -37.42 -20.80 3.42
C ARG A 120 -36.97 -19.39 3.76
#